data_AF-A0AAF0V053-F1
#
_entry.id   AF-A0AAF0V053-F1
#
_cell.length_a   1.000
_cell.length_b   1.000
_cell.length_c   1.000
_cell.angle_alpha   90.00
_cell.angle_beta   90.00
_cell.angle_gamma   90.00
#
_symmetry.space_group_name_H-M   'P 1'
#
loop_
_entity.id
_entity.type
_entity.pdbx_description
1 polymer ?
#
loop_
_entity_poly.entity_id
_entity_poly.type
_entity_poly.pdbx_seq_one_letter_code
_entity_poly.pdbx_strand_id
1 'polypeptide(L)'
;MAPQLVAGLAIVAAAYASRYGVQAWQAFKVRPPTSRMRKFYEGGFQPKMSRMKTALILGVRFHYTDINIFNRESTEADRVREAHMNVIVANHPDA
;
A
#
# COMPACT_ATOMS: atom_id res chain seq x y z
N MET A 1 -14.72 -53.07 -12.47
CA MET A 1 -13.61 -52.09 -12.58
C MET A 1 -14.00 -50.64 -12.26
N ALA A 2 -15.20 -50.15 -12.61
CA ALA A 2 -15.61 -48.76 -12.35
C ALA A 2 -15.69 -48.28 -10.87
N PRO A 3 -16.09 -49.10 -9.87
CA PRO A 3 -16.30 -48.61 -8.49
C PRO A 3 -15.02 -48.10 -7.80
N GLN A 4 -13.88 -48.72 -8.09
CA GLN A 4 -12.59 -48.36 -7.48
C GLN A 4 -12.06 -47.03 -8.02
N LEU A 5 -12.30 -46.75 -9.30
CA LEU A 5 -11.92 -45.47 -9.93
C LEU A 5 -12.73 -44.31 -9.35
N VAL A 6 -14.05 -44.49 -9.21
CA VAL A 6 -14.94 -43.48 -8.61
C VAL A 6 -14.57 -43.22 -7.15
N ALA A 7 -14.28 -44.28 -6.38
CA ALA A 7 -13.82 -44.15 -5.00
C ALA A 7 -12.49 -43.38 -4.90
N GLY A 8 -11.52 -43.68 -5.77
CA GLY A 8 -10.23 -42.97 -5.81
C GLY A 8 -10.39 -41.49 -6.13
N LEU A 9 -11.21 -41.15 -7.13
CA LEU A 9 -11.50 -39.77 -7.50
C LEU A 9 -12.20 -39.00 -6.37
N ALA A 10 -13.13 -39.63 -5.67
CA ALA A 10 -13.81 -39.03 -4.52
C ALA A 10 -12.83 -38.70 -3.38
N ILE A 11 -11.89 -39.60 -3.08
CA ILE A 11 -10.88 -39.40 -2.03
C ILE A 11 -9.94 -38.24 -2.40
N VAL A 12 -9.49 -38.18 -3.66
CA VAL A 12 -8.65 -37.08 -4.15
C VAL A 12 -9.38 -35.75 -4.06
N ALA A 13 -10.64 -35.70 -4.50
CA ALA A 13 -11.45 -34.48 -4.43
C ALA A 13 -11.65 -34.01 -2.99
N ALA A 14 -11.96 -34.91 -2.06
CA ALA A 14 -12.14 -34.59 -0.65
C ALA A 14 -10.84 -34.09 0.01
N ALA A 15 -9.70 -34.71 -0.31
CA ALA A 15 -8.39 -34.31 0.20
C ALA A 15 -8.00 -32.89 -0.28
N TYR A 16 -8.24 -32.58 -1.55
CA TYR A 16 -7.95 -31.23 -2.07
C TYR A 16 -8.91 -30.19 -1.51
N ALA A 17 -10.21 -30.48 -1.46
CA ALA A 17 -11.21 -29.56 -0.92
C ALA A 17 -10.93 -29.21 0.55
N SER A 18 -10.58 -30.20 1.37
CA SER A 18 -10.22 -29.98 2.79
C SER A 18 -8.95 -29.13 2.93
N ARG A 19 -7.88 -29.42 2.17
CA ARG A 19 -6.64 -28.63 2.20
C ARG A 19 -6.90 -27.17 1.84
N TYR A 20 -7.57 -26.91 0.72
CA TYR A 20 -7.85 -25.54 0.29
C TYR A 20 -8.83 -24.82 1.22
N GLY A 21 -9.81 -25.52 1.77
CA GLY A 21 -10.74 -24.98 2.75
C GLY A 21 -10.02 -24.49 4.02
N VAL A 22 -9.10 -25.30 4.57
CA VAL A 22 -8.31 -24.91 5.75
C VAL A 22 -7.40 -23.72 5.45
N GLN A 23 -6.72 -23.72 4.30
CA GLN A 23 -5.85 -22.60 3.90
C GLN A 23 -6.64 -21.30 3.71
N ALA A 24 -7.80 -21.35 3.05
CA ALA A 24 -8.67 -20.21 2.87
C ALA A 24 -9.18 -19.67 4.22
N TRP A 25 -9.55 -20.58 5.14
CA TRP A 25 -10.01 -20.22 6.47
C TRP A 25 -8.92 -19.57 7.33
N GLN A 26 -7.69 -20.12 7.29
CA GLN A 26 -6.55 -19.52 7.96
C GLN A 26 -6.26 -18.13 7.39
N ALA A 27 -6.15 -18.02 6.06
CA ALA A 27 -5.91 -16.75 5.39
C ALA A 27 -7.00 -15.70 5.70
N PHE A 28 -8.25 -16.13 5.83
CA PHE A 28 -9.35 -15.26 6.25
C PHE A 28 -9.18 -14.77 7.69
N LYS A 29 -8.81 -15.66 8.63
CA LYS A 29 -8.57 -15.29 10.04
C LYS A 29 -7.38 -14.36 10.25
N VAL A 30 -6.34 -14.44 9.41
CA VAL A 30 -5.17 -13.54 9.53
C VAL A 30 -5.37 -12.20 8.82
N ARG A 31 -6.49 -12.00 8.11
CA ARG A 31 -6.77 -10.69 7.50
C ARG A 31 -7.03 -9.68 8.63
N PRO A 32 -6.31 -8.54 8.64
CA PRO A 32 -6.65 -7.47 9.57
C PRO A 32 -8.09 -7.01 9.31
N PRO A 33 -8.94 -6.89 10.36
CA PRO A 33 -10.39 -6.65 10.25
C PRO A 33 -10.74 -5.26 9.70
N THR A 34 -9.75 -4.38 9.62
CA THR A 34 -9.91 -3.03 9.09
C THR A 34 -9.15 -2.95 7.77
N SER A 35 -9.84 -2.47 6.72
CA SER A 35 -9.11 -1.73 5.68
C SER A 35 -8.19 -0.76 6.43
N ARG A 36 -6.90 -0.73 6.09
CA ARG A 36 -5.98 0.26 6.68
C ARG A 36 -6.42 1.63 6.16
N MET A 37 -7.56 2.15 6.63
CA MET A 37 -7.93 3.54 6.55
C MET A 37 -6.79 4.24 7.26
N ARG A 38 -5.89 4.80 6.46
CA ARG A 38 -4.77 5.58 6.97
C ARG A 38 -5.42 6.65 7.84
N LYS A 39 -5.13 6.61 9.15
CA LYS A 39 -5.59 7.66 10.06
C LYS A 39 -5.18 8.99 9.45
N PHE A 40 -6.14 9.90 9.31
CA PHE A 40 -5.83 11.27 8.93
C PHE A 40 -4.91 11.85 9.99
N TYR A 41 -3.94 12.66 9.57
CA TYR A 41 -3.05 13.33 10.50
C TYR A 41 -3.85 14.35 11.28
N GLU A 42 -3.81 14.25 12.61
CA GLU A 42 -4.57 15.12 13.50
C GLU A 42 -3.88 16.50 13.60
N GLY A 43 -4.69 17.57 13.63
CA GLY A 43 -4.23 18.96 13.77
C GLY A 43 -3.99 19.70 12.45
N GLY A 44 -3.47 20.93 12.55
CA GLY A 44 -3.23 21.83 11.42
C GLY A 44 -1.79 21.82 10.86
N PHE A 45 -1.54 22.68 9.89
CA PHE A 45 -0.18 22.96 9.42
C PHE A 45 0.65 23.60 10.53
N GLN A 46 1.95 23.26 10.58
CA GLN A 46 2.85 23.94 11.50
C GLN A 46 3.04 25.38 11.02
N PRO A 47 3.22 26.36 11.93
CA PRO A 47 3.47 27.76 11.56
C PRO A 47 4.79 27.92 10.77
N LYS A 48 5.73 27.00 10.97
CA LYS A 48 6.96 26.89 10.16
C LYS A 48 6.92 25.60 9.36
N MET A 49 7.07 25.70 8.04
CA MET A 49 7.07 24.55 7.13
C MET A 49 8.32 23.69 7.38
N SER A 50 8.14 22.43 7.78
CA SER A 50 9.22 21.47 8.01
C SER A 50 9.34 20.49 6.84
N ARG A 51 10.58 20.07 6.51
CA ARG A 51 10.83 19.14 5.39
C ARG A 51 10.01 17.85 5.49
N MET A 52 9.83 17.35 6.71
CA MET A 52 9.00 16.17 6.99
C MET A 52 7.52 16.39 6.67
N LYS A 53 6.95 17.54 7.06
CA LYS A 53 5.56 17.88 6.70
C LYS A 53 5.41 18.12 5.20
N THR A 54 6.36 18.81 4.56
CA THR A 54 6.34 19.01 3.10
C THR A 54 6.37 17.67 2.36
N ALA A 55 7.23 16.74 2.78
CA ALA A 55 7.29 15.40 2.21
C ALA A 55 5.95 14.67 2.34
N LEU A 56 5.28 14.83 3.48
CA LEU A 56 3.97 14.25 3.71
C LEU A 56 2.88 14.85 2.79
N ILE A 57 2.89 16.17 2.59
CA ILE A 57 1.95 16.89 1.72
C ILE A 57 2.15 16.52 0.25
N LEU A 58 3.41 16.45 -0.20
CA LEU A 58 3.78 16.08 -1.57
C LEU A 58 3.69 14.56 -1.82
N GLY A 59 3.53 13.74 -0.78
CA GLY A 59 3.50 12.27 -0.89
C GLY A 59 4.85 11.64 -1.24
N VAL A 60 5.96 12.36 -1.06
CA VAL A 60 7.31 11.87 -1.35
C VAL A 60 7.93 11.23 -0.11
N ARG A 61 8.67 10.14 -0.29
CA ARG A 61 9.39 9.49 0.82
C ARG A 61 10.71 10.21 1.03
N PHE A 62 10.95 10.70 2.25
CA PHE A 62 12.22 11.29 2.64
C PHE A 62 12.97 10.28 3.52
N HIS A 63 14.12 9.77 3.08
CA HIS A 63 14.97 8.99 3.96
C HIS A 63 15.88 9.95 4.73
N TYR A 64 16.06 9.72 6.03
CA TYR A 64 16.83 10.62 6.90
C TYR A 64 18.32 10.71 6.48
N THR A 65 18.82 9.75 5.68
CA THR A 65 20.17 9.82 5.08
C THR A 65 20.29 10.76 3.88
N ASP A 66 19.18 11.33 3.38
CA ASP A 66 19.13 12.20 2.19
C ASP A 66 19.27 13.69 2.56
N ILE A 67 19.94 14.01 3.67
CA ILE A 67 20.19 15.40 4.11
C ILE A 67 20.88 16.24 3.01
N ASN A 68 21.51 15.59 2.03
CA ASN A 68 22.07 16.17 0.80
C ASN A 68 21.15 16.03 -0.43
N ILE A 69 19.85 16.35 -0.31
CA ILE A 69 18.93 16.53 -1.46
C ILE A 69 19.39 17.58 -2.49
N PHE A 70 20.41 18.40 -2.19
CA PHE A 70 21.04 19.29 -3.18
C PHE A 70 22.14 18.63 -4.02
N ASN A 71 22.53 17.37 -3.74
CA ASN A 71 23.62 16.65 -4.42
C ASN A 71 23.29 15.21 -4.84
N ARG A 72 22.04 14.74 -4.68
CA ARG A 72 21.60 13.43 -5.17
C ARG A 72 20.78 13.59 -6.44
N GLU A 73 21.23 12.88 -7.47
CA GLU A 73 20.64 12.60 -8.79
C GLU A 73 19.35 13.36 -9.14
N SER A 74 19.42 14.12 -10.23
CA SER A 74 18.34 14.86 -10.91
C SER A 74 16.94 14.23 -10.83
N THR A 75 16.87 12.90 -10.85
CA THR A 75 15.66 12.09 -10.68
C THR A 75 14.83 12.41 -9.44
N GLU A 76 15.43 12.81 -8.31
CA GLU A 76 14.67 13.13 -7.09
C GLU A 76 14.14 14.57 -7.07
N ALA A 77 14.91 15.53 -7.59
CA ALA A 77 14.47 16.91 -7.71
C ALA A 77 13.32 17.07 -8.70
N ASP A 78 13.38 16.34 -9.83
CA ASP A 78 12.32 16.33 -10.83
C ASP A 78 11.02 15.72 -10.27
N ARG A 79 11.12 14.65 -9.47
CA ARG A 79 9.97 14.06 -8.76
C ARG A 79 9.31 15.02 -7.78
N VAL A 80 10.10 15.82 -7.06
CA VAL A 80 9.57 16.83 -6.14
C VAL A 80 8.84 17.93 -6.92
N ARG A 81 9.39 18.38 -8.05
CA ARG A 81 8.76 19.37 -8.93
C ARG A 81 7.44 18.86 -9.50
N GLU A 82 7.43 17.63 -10.00
CA GLU A 82 6.24 16.99 -10.56
C GLU A 82 5.16 16.81 -9.49
N ALA A 83 5.52 16.29 -8.32
CA ALA A 83 4.59 16.14 -7.20
C ALA A 83 4.00 17.50 -6.77
N HIS A 84 4.82 18.55 -6.76
CA HIS A 84 4.35 19.90 -6.46
C HIS A 84 3.36 20.42 -7.49
N MET A 85 3.64 20.24 -8.79
CA MET A 85 2.72 20.63 -9.87
C MET A 85 1.40 19.87 -9.77
N ASN A 86 1.45 18.56 -9.55
CA ASN A 86 0.26 17.73 -9.39
C ASN A 86 -0.62 18.18 -8.22
N VAL A 87 -0.01 18.57 -7.10
CA VAL A 87 -0.73 19.10 -5.94
C VAL A 87 -1.39 20.44 -6.26
N ILE A 88 -0.72 21.33 -6.99
CA ILE A 88 -1.31 22.63 -7.37
C ILE A 88 -2.50 22.43 -8.29
N VAL A 89 -2.36 21.62 -9.34
CA VAL A 89 -3.44 21.35 -10.30
C VAL A 89 -4.64 20.73 -9.61
N ALA A 90 -4.42 19.75 -8.72
CA ALA A 90 -5.50 19.08 -8.00
C ALA A 90 -6.24 19.99 -7.01
N ASN A 91 -5.62 21.09 -6.56
CA ASN A 91 -6.20 22.01 -5.57
C ASN A 91 -6.40 23.43 -6.13
N HIS A 92 -6.36 23.62 -7.46
CA HIS A 92 -6.47 24.95 -8.06
C HIS A 92 -7.83 25.58 -7.71
N PRO A 93 -7.88 26.84 -7.22
CA PRO A 93 -9.13 27.47 -6.77
C PRO A 93 -10.12 27.82 -7.91
N ASP A 94 -9.69 27.66 -9.16
CA ASP A 94 -10.47 27.96 -10.37
C ASP A 94 -11.07 26.68 -11.01
N ALA A 95 -11.00 25.54 -10.31
CA ALA A 95 -11.58 24.27 -10.72
C ALA A 95 -13.05 24.13 -10.29
#